data_AF-A4IQ25-F1
#
_entry.id   AF-A4IQ25-F1
#
_cell.length_a   1.000
_cell.length_b   1.000
_cell.length_c   1.000
_cell.angle_alpha   90.00
_cell.angle_beta   90.00
_cell.angle_gamma   90.00
#
_symmetry.space_group_name_H-M   'P 1'
#
loop_
_entity.id
_entity.type
_entity.pdbx_description
1 polymer ?
#
loop_
_entity_poly.entity_id
_entity_poly.type
_entity_poly.pdbx_seq_one_letter_code
_entity_poly.pdbx_strand_id
1 'polypeptide(L)'
;MAVDFSEKIITDPVDINGFLVHFMDFPDSCPVCHFSISPEFILIHKKQFHLIEVLCGCPSNRCGSLFFAVYEYDSGSKSYWLSHCYPYSGKDKEFPEEIVQLSSDFVQIFNQAHHAEQEGLDRICGVGYRKALEYLIKDFATHLNPDEAEQIRKLPLQQCIQKYINQPEIKEMAERAVWLGNDETHYVRKWKDKDIKDLKNLIDFTVYFISMTLKAKKYREEMVR
;
A
#
# COMPACT_ATOMS: atom_id res chain seq x y z
N MET A 1 -35.74 14.70 -0.24
CA MET A 1 -35.43 16.13 -0.48
C MET A 1 -33.97 16.23 -0.87
N ALA A 2 -33.64 17.04 -1.87
CA ALA A 2 -32.24 17.31 -2.22
C ALA A 2 -31.55 18.10 -1.08
N VAL A 3 -30.24 17.91 -0.92
CA VAL A 3 -29.45 18.73 0.01
C VAL A 3 -29.29 20.12 -0.59
N ASP A 4 -29.77 21.15 0.10
CA ASP A 4 -29.39 22.53 -0.18
C ASP A 4 -28.02 22.80 0.43
N PHE A 5 -27.05 23.12 -0.42
CA PHE A 5 -25.67 23.39 -0.03
C PHE A 5 -25.42 24.86 0.31
N SER A 6 -26.31 25.78 -0.09
CA SER A 6 -26.13 27.22 0.09
C SER A 6 -26.09 27.64 1.56
N GLU A 7 -26.82 26.94 2.43
CA GLU A 7 -26.88 27.22 3.87
C GLU A 7 -25.82 26.45 4.69
N LYS A 8 -25.06 25.54 4.06
CA LYS A 8 -24.17 24.59 4.75
C LYS A 8 -22.70 24.79 4.45
N ILE A 9 -22.38 25.73 3.56
CA ILE A 9 -21.04 26.01 3.08
C ILE A 9 -20.56 27.34 3.64
N ILE A 10 -19.32 27.35 4.13
CA ILE A 10 -18.59 28.56 4.52
C ILE A 10 -17.39 28.69 3.58
N THR A 11 -17.29 29.83 2.91
CA THR A 11 -16.19 30.17 2.00
C THR A 11 -15.50 31.50 2.33
N ASP A 12 -16.08 32.32 3.21
CA ASP A 12 -15.46 33.57 3.61
C ASP A 12 -14.23 33.28 4.50
N PRO A 13 -13.04 33.84 4.20
CA PRO A 13 -11.83 33.55 4.96
C PRO A 13 -11.92 33.94 6.45
N VAL A 14 -12.66 34.99 6.81
CA VAL A 14 -12.83 35.39 8.21
C VAL A 14 -13.67 34.36 8.95
N ASP A 15 -14.77 33.92 8.34
CA ASP A 15 -15.66 32.91 8.92
C ASP A 15 -14.97 31.53 9.01
N ILE A 16 -14.19 31.15 8.01
CA ILE A 16 -13.37 29.92 8.05
C ILE A 16 -12.44 29.97 9.25
N ASN A 17 -11.60 31.01 9.37
CA ASN A 17 -10.66 31.15 10.48
C ASN A 17 -11.36 31.18 11.84
N GLY A 18 -12.52 31.85 11.95
CA GLY A 18 -13.34 31.85 13.15
C GLY A 18 -13.87 30.47 13.52
N PHE A 19 -14.07 29.58 12.55
CA PHE A 19 -14.58 28.25 12.78
C PHE A 19 -13.47 27.22 13.11
N LEU A 20 -12.27 27.38 12.53
CA LEU A 20 -11.12 26.50 12.78
C LEU A 20 -10.66 26.52 14.26
N VAL A 21 -10.99 27.53 15.04
CA VAL A 21 -10.67 27.58 16.49
C VAL A 21 -11.32 26.45 17.30
N HIS A 22 -12.35 25.80 16.75
CA HIS A 22 -13.04 24.68 17.38
C HIS A 22 -12.41 23.32 17.04
N PHE A 23 -11.34 23.30 16.26
CA PHE A 23 -10.69 22.10 15.75
C PHE A 23 -9.46 21.80 16.61
N MET A 24 -9.28 20.55 16.98
CA MET A 24 -8.19 20.14 17.89
C MET A 24 -6.89 19.83 17.16
N ASP A 25 -7.00 19.46 15.89
CA ASP A 25 -5.93 19.00 15.03
C ASP A 25 -6.22 19.40 13.58
N PHE A 26 -5.16 19.38 12.76
CA PHE A 26 -5.23 19.72 11.35
C PHE A 26 -4.37 18.71 10.56
N PRO A 27 -4.69 18.47 9.28
CA PRO A 27 -3.85 17.64 8.42
C PRO A 27 -2.44 18.21 8.35
N ASP A 28 -1.47 17.46 8.87
CA ASP A 28 -0.05 17.80 8.86
C ASP A 28 0.69 17.21 7.65
N SER A 29 0.01 16.39 6.86
CA SER A 29 0.51 15.70 5.69
C SER A 29 -0.54 15.66 4.57
N CYS A 30 -0.10 15.81 3.33
CA CYS A 30 -0.99 15.76 2.17
C CYS A 30 -1.40 14.30 1.90
N PRO A 31 -2.70 13.96 1.79
CA PRO A 31 -3.11 12.59 1.53
C PRO A 31 -2.82 12.12 0.10
N VAL A 32 -2.40 13.03 -0.79
CA VAL A 32 -2.08 12.73 -2.21
C VAL A 32 -0.56 12.58 -2.43
N CYS A 33 0.26 13.53 -1.96
CA CYS A 33 1.71 13.47 -2.16
C CYS A 33 2.50 13.07 -0.91
N HIS A 34 1.83 12.99 0.25
CA HIS A 34 2.39 12.57 1.54
C HIS A 34 3.56 13.36 2.10
N PHE A 35 3.83 14.54 1.55
CA PHE A 35 4.73 15.49 2.19
C PHE A 35 4.02 16.17 3.35
N SER A 36 4.80 16.56 4.36
CA SER A 36 4.32 17.40 5.44
C SER A 36 3.87 18.76 4.90
N ILE A 37 2.73 19.25 5.36
CA ILE A 37 2.10 20.48 4.88
C ILE A 37 1.48 21.27 6.03
N SER A 38 1.30 22.57 5.78
CA SER A 38 0.27 23.37 6.42
C SER A 38 -0.76 23.69 5.33
N PRO A 39 -1.90 22.99 5.27
CA PRO A 39 -2.85 23.14 4.16
C PRO A 39 -3.47 24.53 4.13
N GLU A 40 -3.87 24.96 2.94
CA GLU A 40 -4.77 26.10 2.79
C GLU A 40 -6.22 25.61 2.98
N PHE A 41 -6.99 26.27 3.85
CA PHE A 41 -8.40 25.93 4.08
C PHE A 41 -9.29 26.76 3.17
N ILE A 42 -9.97 26.09 2.23
CA ILE A 42 -10.67 26.75 1.12
C ILE A 42 -12.17 26.84 1.39
N LEU A 43 -12.77 25.77 1.95
CA LEU A 43 -14.21 25.68 2.15
C LEU A 43 -14.53 24.76 3.33
N ILE A 44 -15.51 25.14 4.15
CA ILE A 44 -16.05 24.28 5.21
C ILE A 44 -17.50 23.91 4.87
N HIS A 45 -17.79 22.62 4.84
CA HIS A 45 -19.12 22.08 4.63
C HIS A 45 -19.63 21.37 5.88
N LYS A 46 -20.71 21.88 6.46
CA LYS A 46 -21.37 21.30 7.65
C LYS A 46 -22.36 20.22 7.21
N LYS A 47 -22.03 18.95 7.46
CA LYS A 47 -22.91 17.82 7.19
C LYS A 47 -23.89 17.59 8.35
N GLN A 48 -24.83 16.69 8.11
CA GLN A 48 -25.67 16.15 9.18
C GLN A 48 -24.82 15.35 10.18
N PHE A 49 -25.36 15.12 11.38
CA PHE A 49 -24.74 14.30 12.43
C PHE A 49 -23.38 14.81 12.94
N HIS A 50 -23.20 16.13 12.97
CA HIS A 50 -22.00 16.78 13.50
C HIS A 50 -20.68 16.41 12.78
N LEU A 51 -20.79 16.03 11.51
CA LEU A 51 -19.65 15.85 10.62
C LEU A 51 -19.35 17.15 9.87
N ILE A 52 -18.07 17.48 9.71
CA ILE A 52 -17.62 18.58 8.86
C ILE A 52 -16.65 18.05 7.83
N GLU A 53 -16.79 18.52 6.60
CA GLU A 53 -15.79 18.36 5.55
C GLU A 53 -15.12 19.71 5.31
N VAL A 54 -13.79 19.74 5.33
CA VAL A 54 -13.01 20.92 4.97
C VAL A 54 -12.24 20.65 3.70
N LEU A 55 -12.53 21.39 2.63
CA LEU A 55 -11.72 21.38 1.42
C LEU A 55 -10.40 22.10 1.70
N CYS A 56 -9.31 21.37 1.53
CA CYS A 56 -7.95 21.79 1.77
C CYS A 56 -7.16 21.80 0.45
N GLY A 57 -6.21 22.72 0.33
CA GLY A 57 -5.24 22.78 -0.76
C GLY A 57 -3.84 22.41 -0.27
N CYS A 58 -3.16 21.52 -1.00
CA CYS A 58 -1.74 21.27 -0.79
C CYS A 58 -0.92 22.50 -1.26
N PRO A 59 -0.12 23.13 -0.39
CA PRO A 59 0.64 24.35 -0.74
C PRO A 59 1.85 24.08 -1.64
N SER A 60 2.19 22.82 -1.90
CA SER A 60 3.34 22.46 -2.75
C SER A 60 3.01 22.73 -4.22
N ASN A 61 3.82 23.58 -4.88
CA ASN A 61 3.71 23.85 -6.32
C ASN A 61 3.87 22.59 -7.20
N ARG A 62 4.48 21.52 -6.68
CA ARG A 62 4.60 20.24 -7.40
C ARG A 62 3.34 19.38 -7.29
N CYS A 63 2.56 19.55 -6.21
CA CYS A 63 1.37 18.75 -5.96
C CYS A 63 0.09 19.51 -6.29
N GLY A 64 -0.11 20.70 -5.69
CA GLY A 64 -1.28 21.56 -5.91
C GLY A 64 -2.65 20.89 -5.74
N SER A 65 -2.69 19.70 -5.14
CA SER A 65 -3.88 18.86 -5.12
C SER A 65 -4.85 19.34 -4.05
N LEU A 66 -6.14 19.26 -4.38
CA LEU A 66 -7.22 19.47 -3.43
C LEU A 66 -7.55 18.15 -2.73
N PHE A 67 -7.89 18.24 -1.45
CA PHE A 67 -8.36 17.10 -0.66
C PHE A 67 -9.33 17.57 0.43
N PHE A 68 -10.17 16.68 0.91
CA PHE A 68 -11.06 16.90 2.05
C PHE A 68 -10.41 16.36 3.32
N ALA A 69 -10.52 17.14 4.39
CA ALA A 69 -10.30 16.71 5.76
C ALA A 69 -11.67 16.57 6.44
N VAL A 70 -11.96 15.39 6.97
CA VAL A 70 -13.24 15.07 7.61
C VAL A 70 -13.07 15.12 9.12
N TYR A 71 -13.96 15.84 9.78
CA TYR A 71 -13.94 16.03 11.22
C TYR A 71 -15.21 15.51 11.88
N GLU A 72 -15.03 14.90 13.04
CA GLU A 72 -16.11 14.41 13.91
C GLU A 72 -16.20 15.26 15.17
N TYR A 73 -17.42 15.60 15.58
CA TYR A 73 -17.65 16.36 16.80
C TYR A 73 -17.63 15.46 18.03
N ASP A 74 -16.78 15.80 18.98
CA ASP A 74 -16.83 15.23 20.33
C ASP A 74 -17.65 16.14 21.25
N SER A 75 -18.80 15.61 21.70
CA SER A 75 -19.67 16.29 22.67
C SER A 75 -19.02 16.50 24.05
N GLY A 76 -18.04 15.66 24.41
CA GLY A 76 -17.32 15.75 25.68
C GLY A 76 -16.37 16.95 25.71
N SER A 77 -15.47 17.04 24.73
CA SER A 77 -14.54 18.17 24.59
C SER A 77 -15.18 19.43 23.99
N LYS A 78 -16.37 19.30 23.37
CA LYS A 78 -17.04 20.33 22.57
C LYS A 78 -16.17 20.83 21.41
N SER A 79 -15.39 19.94 20.81
CA SER A 79 -14.46 20.25 19.72
C SER A 79 -14.60 19.26 18.56
N TYR A 80 -13.98 19.60 17.44
CA TYR A 80 -13.89 18.75 16.26
C TYR A 80 -12.51 18.09 16.18
N TRP A 81 -12.50 16.79 15.89
CA TRP A 81 -11.30 15.97 15.75
C TRP A 81 -11.18 15.45 14.32
N LEU A 82 -9.98 15.49 13.76
CA LEU A 82 -9.70 14.98 12.43
C LEU A 82 -9.89 13.46 12.42
N SER A 83 -10.85 12.99 11.64
CA SER A 83 -11.16 11.58 11.46
C SER A 83 -10.29 10.98 10.36
N HIS A 84 -10.34 11.55 9.14
CA HIS A 84 -9.59 11.07 7.98
C HIS A 84 -9.56 12.12 6.86
N CYS A 85 -8.73 11.88 5.83
CA CYS A 85 -8.63 12.70 4.64
C CYS A 85 -8.91 11.91 3.36
N TYR A 86 -9.50 12.54 2.34
CA TYR A 86 -9.69 11.93 1.01
C TYR A 86 -9.60 12.96 -0.14
N PRO A 87 -9.16 12.59 -1.35
CA PRO A 87 -8.71 11.26 -1.74
C PRO A 87 -7.38 10.92 -1.05
N TYR A 88 -7.23 9.66 -0.70
CA TYR A 88 -5.96 9.10 -0.24
C TYR A 88 -5.30 8.42 -1.44
N SER A 89 -4.09 8.84 -1.79
CA SER A 89 -3.27 8.11 -2.74
C SER A 89 -2.40 7.17 -1.93
N GLY A 90 -2.33 5.89 -2.23
CA GLY A 90 -1.39 5.02 -1.53
C GLY A 90 0.06 5.39 -1.86
N LYS A 91 0.98 5.15 -0.91
CA LYS A 91 2.42 5.15 -1.18
C LYS A 91 2.82 3.83 -1.81
N ASP A 92 3.43 3.89 -2.98
CA ASP A 92 4.11 2.73 -3.54
C ASP A 92 5.31 2.34 -2.66
N LYS A 93 5.54 1.03 -2.56
CA LYS A 93 6.81 0.49 -2.09
C LYS A 93 7.80 0.45 -3.24
N GLU A 94 9.00 0.95 -2.98
CA GLU A 94 10.13 0.83 -3.90
C GLU A 94 10.79 -0.55 -3.80
N PHE A 95 11.21 -1.09 -4.95
CA PHE A 95 11.88 -2.37 -5.06
C PHE A 95 13.24 -2.24 -5.75
N PRO A 96 14.21 -3.14 -5.49
CA PRO A 96 15.48 -3.16 -6.20
C PRO A 96 15.30 -3.25 -7.72
N GLU A 97 16.18 -2.61 -8.49
CA GLU A 97 16.09 -2.55 -9.95
C GLU A 97 16.03 -3.96 -10.60
N GLU A 98 16.78 -4.93 -10.07
CA GLU A 98 16.77 -6.30 -10.58
C GLU A 98 15.40 -6.96 -10.46
N ILE A 99 14.63 -6.58 -9.43
CA ILE A 99 13.29 -7.11 -9.18
C ILE A 99 12.28 -6.45 -10.12
N VAL A 100 12.41 -5.14 -10.33
CA VAL A 100 11.60 -4.40 -11.31
C VAL A 100 11.81 -4.94 -12.72
N GLN A 101 13.06 -5.24 -13.10
CA GLN A 101 13.40 -5.82 -14.40
C GLN A 101 12.96 -7.29 -14.52
N LEU A 102 13.06 -8.06 -13.42
CA LEU A 102 12.66 -9.46 -13.41
C LEU A 102 11.14 -9.64 -13.51
N SER A 103 10.37 -8.84 -12.77
CA SER A 103 8.92 -9.00 -12.62
C SER A 103 8.24 -7.67 -12.33
N SER A 104 7.89 -6.92 -13.39
CA SER A 104 7.10 -5.70 -13.27
C SER A 104 5.70 -5.95 -12.72
N ASP A 105 5.11 -7.10 -13.06
CA ASP A 105 3.78 -7.50 -12.59
C ASP A 105 3.78 -7.76 -11.08
N PHE A 106 4.85 -8.37 -10.54
CA PHE A 106 5.02 -8.48 -9.08
C PHE A 106 4.95 -7.11 -8.41
N VAL A 107 5.72 -6.14 -8.91
CA VAL A 107 5.76 -4.78 -8.35
C VAL A 107 4.37 -4.14 -8.38
N GLN A 108 3.68 -4.24 -9.52
CA GLN A 108 2.34 -3.68 -9.68
C GLN A 108 1.32 -4.33 -8.72
N ILE A 109 1.30 -5.66 -8.65
CA ILE A 109 0.35 -6.40 -7.80
C ILE A 109 0.65 -6.14 -6.32
N PHE A 110 1.93 -6.12 -5.94
CA PHE A 110 2.34 -5.84 -4.57
C PHE A 110 1.87 -4.45 -4.14
N ASN A 111 2.09 -3.42 -4.97
CA ASN A 111 1.71 -2.06 -4.64
C ASN A 111 0.19 -1.86 -4.63
N GLN A 112 -0.57 -2.54 -5.49
CA GLN A 112 -2.04 -2.55 -5.36
C GLN A 112 -2.49 -3.17 -4.03
N ALA A 113 -1.87 -4.28 -3.62
CA ALA A 113 -2.16 -4.89 -2.32
C ALA A 113 -1.76 -3.97 -1.15
N HIS A 114 -0.65 -3.25 -1.31
CA HIS A 114 -0.18 -2.28 -0.33
C HIS A 114 -1.08 -1.05 -0.21
N HIS A 115 -1.64 -0.57 -1.31
CA HIS A 115 -2.63 0.51 -1.28
C HIS A 115 -3.89 0.07 -0.55
N ALA A 116 -4.39 -1.15 -0.84
CA ALA A 116 -5.51 -1.71 -0.12
C ALA A 116 -5.24 -1.83 1.40
N GLU A 117 -4.04 -2.25 1.80
CA GLU A 117 -3.62 -2.26 3.22
C GLU A 117 -3.61 -0.85 3.82
N GLN A 118 -3.08 0.16 3.11
CA GLN A 118 -3.05 1.54 3.60
C GLN A 118 -4.45 2.15 3.75
N GLU A 119 -5.43 1.68 2.98
CA GLU A 119 -6.84 2.04 3.11
C GLU A 119 -7.59 1.23 4.18
N GLY A 120 -6.91 0.33 4.92
CA GLY A 120 -7.52 -0.51 5.95
C GLY A 120 -8.36 -1.67 5.38
N LEU A 121 -8.16 -2.04 4.11
CA LEU A 121 -8.82 -3.18 3.47
C LEU A 121 -8.13 -4.50 3.84
N ASP A 122 -8.01 -4.73 5.15
CA ASP A 122 -7.19 -5.81 5.77
C ASP A 122 -7.62 -7.22 5.37
N ARG A 123 -8.86 -7.38 4.90
CA ARG A 123 -9.43 -8.68 4.50
C ARG A 123 -9.08 -9.10 3.09
N ILE A 124 -8.53 -8.21 2.26
CA ILE A 124 -8.26 -8.48 0.84
C ILE A 124 -6.79 -8.27 0.47
N CYS A 125 -6.06 -7.40 1.17
CA CYS A 125 -4.67 -7.11 0.85
C CYS A 125 -3.76 -8.36 0.99
N GLY A 126 -4.02 -9.24 1.97
CA GLY A 126 -3.29 -10.50 2.13
C GLY A 126 -3.36 -11.42 0.89
N VAL A 127 -4.53 -11.48 0.23
CA VAL A 127 -4.71 -12.22 -1.03
C VAL A 127 -3.88 -11.60 -2.15
N GLY A 128 -3.82 -10.27 -2.21
CA GLY A 128 -2.99 -9.51 -3.15
C GLY A 128 -1.50 -9.80 -2.96
N TYR A 129 -1.01 -9.80 -1.71
CA TYR A 129 0.39 -10.12 -1.40
C TYR A 129 0.77 -11.56 -1.77
N ARG A 130 -0.12 -12.53 -1.52
CA ARG A 130 0.08 -13.91 -1.97
C ARG A 130 0.17 -14.00 -3.49
N LYS A 131 -0.71 -13.27 -4.22
CA LYS A 131 -0.67 -13.21 -5.68
C LYS A 131 0.64 -12.57 -6.16
N ALA A 132 1.11 -11.51 -5.53
CA ALA A 132 2.39 -10.88 -5.86
C ALA A 132 3.54 -11.89 -5.74
N LEU A 133 3.63 -12.61 -4.61
CA LEU A 133 4.64 -13.66 -4.41
C LEU A 133 4.63 -14.71 -5.53
N GLU A 134 3.44 -15.10 -6.02
CA GLU A 134 3.33 -16.05 -7.12
C GLU A 134 4.04 -15.57 -8.39
N TYR A 135 3.84 -14.31 -8.76
CA TYR A 135 4.48 -13.72 -9.94
C TYR A 135 5.99 -13.63 -9.75
N LEU A 136 6.46 -13.12 -8.61
CA LEU A 136 7.89 -13.01 -8.32
C LEU A 136 8.62 -14.35 -8.47
N ILE A 137 8.06 -15.40 -7.86
CA ILE A 137 8.68 -16.73 -7.88
C ILE A 137 8.63 -17.36 -9.25
N LYS A 138 7.49 -17.28 -9.96
CA LYS A 138 7.35 -17.86 -11.30
C LYS A 138 8.22 -17.15 -12.32
N ASP A 139 8.36 -15.83 -12.23
CA ASP A 139 9.23 -15.06 -13.10
C ASP A 139 10.70 -15.35 -12.81
N PHE A 140 11.07 -15.46 -11.52
CA PHE A 140 12.42 -15.90 -11.15
C PHE A 140 12.74 -17.32 -11.63
N ALA A 141 11.83 -18.27 -11.45
CA ALA A 141 11.99 -19.63 -11.93
C ALA A 141 12.11 -19.68 -13.47
N THR A 142 11.33 -18.86 -14.18
CA THR A 142 11.37 -18.75 -15.64
C THR A 142 12.68 -18.13 -16.12
N HIS A 143 13.19 -17.11 -15.41
CA HIS A 143 14.50 -16.53 -15.69
C HIS A 143 15.64 -17.55 -15.56
N LEU A 144 15.54 -18.46 -14.58
CA LEU A 144 16.51 -19.54 -14.40
C LEU A 144 16.34 -20.69 -15.41
N ASN A 145 15.12 -20.93 -15.90
CA ASN A 145 14.79 -22.05 -16.78
C ASN A 145 13.88 -21.60 -17.95
N PRO A 146 14.40 -20.82 -18.93
CA PRO A 146 13.58 -20.22 -19.98
C PRO A 146 12.80 -21.22 -20.83
N ASP A 147 13.37 -22.42 -21.05
CA ASP A 147 12.76 -23.48 -21.87
C ASP A 147 11.53 -24.13 -21.20
N GLU A 148 11.37 -23.96 -19.88
CA GLU A 148 10.25 -24.51 -19.11
C GLU A 148 9.19 -23.46 -18.74
N ALA A 149 9.25 -22.24 -19.32
CA ALA A 149 8.38 -21.11 -18.97
C ALA A 149 6.87 -21.45 -18.93
N GLU A 150 6.37 -22.12 -19.97
CA GLU A 150 4.96 -22.52 -20.05
C GLU A 150 4.55 -23.55 -18.99
N GLN A 151 5.48 -24.43 -18.59
CA GLN A 151 5.26 -25.39 -17.52
C GLN A 151 5.25 -24.68 -16.16
N ILE A 152 6.21 -23.78 -15.93
CA ILE A 152 6.33 -22.99 -14.69
C ILE A 152 5.06 -22.18 -14.42
N ARG A 153 4.51 -21.52 -15.45
CA ARG A 153 3.28 -20.72 -15.34
C ARG A 153 2.09 -21.53 -14.87
N LYS A 154 1.97 -22.79 -15.30
CA LYS A 154 0.85 -23.69 -14.98
C LYS A 154 0.99 -24.40 -13.64
N LEU A 155 2.18 -24.44 -13.07
CA LEU A 155 2.41 -25.14 -11.80
C LEU A 155 1.80 -24.39 -10.62
N PRO A 156 1.24 -25.12 -9.63
CA PRO A 156 0.93 -24.54 -8.32
C PRO A 156 2.19 -23.94 -7.71
N LEU A 157 2.06 -22.78 -7.06
CA LEU A 157 3.19 -22.02 -6.51
C LEU A 157 4.11 -22.86 -5.62
N GLN A 158 3.55 -23.64 -4.69
CA GLN A 158 4.34 -24.53 -3.82
C GLN A 158 5.20 -25.53 -4.61
N GLN A 159 4.65 -26.11 -5.68
CA GLN A 159 5.37 -27.07 -6.52
C GLN A 159 6.43 -26.37 -7.38
N CYS A 160 6.14 -25.17 -7.86
CA CYS A 160 7.11 -24.34 -8.57
C CYS A 160 8.33 -24.05 -7.68
N ILE A 161 8.10 -23.65 -6.43
CA ILE A 161 9.18 -23.41 -5.45
C ILE A 161 10.01 -24.68 -5.24
N GLN A 162 9.35 -25.80 -4.99
CA GLN A 162 10.04 -27.06 -4.69
C GLN A 162 10.89 -27.56 -5.85
N LYS A 163 10.42 -27.40 -7.10
CA LYS A 163 11.06 -27.91 -8.31
C LYS A 163 12.15 -26.99 -8.86
N TYR A 164 11.93 -25.67 -8.89
CA TYR A 164 12.80 -24.75 -9.64
C TYR A 164 13.67 -23.84 -8.78
N ILE A 165 13.37 -23.70 -7.49
CA ILE A 165 14.15 -22.84 -6.59
C ILE A 165 15.14 -23.69 -5.81
N ASN A 166 16.41 -23.56 -6.20
CA ASN A 166 17.51 -24.35 -5.65
C ASN A 166 18.30 -23.62 -4.55
N GLN A 167 18.18 -22.29 -4.48
CA GLN A 167 18.82 -21.48 -3.44
C GLN A 167 18.06 -21.70 -2.13
N PRO A 168 18.68 -22.28 -1.09
CA PRO A 168 17.99 -22.64 0.16
C PRO A 168 17.29 -21.45 0.80
N GLU A 169 17.95 -20.29 0.83
CA GLU A 169 17.43 -19.07 1.47
C GLU A 169 16.18 -18.55 0.75
N ILE A 170 16.18 -18.53 -0.59
CA ILE A 170 15.01 -18.12 -1.38
C ILE A 170 13.87 -19.11 -1.18
N LYS A 171 14.18 -20.41 -1.29
CA LYS A 171 13.20 -21.50 -1.15
C LYS A 171 12.50 -21.44 0.20
N GLU A 172 13.28 -21.38 1.27
CA GLU A 172 12.77 -21.38 2.64
C GLU A 172 11.87 -20.19 2.96
N MET A 173 12.21 -18.99 2.49
CA MET A 173 11.39 -17.79 2.71
C MET A 173 10.13 -17.84 1.86
N ALA A 174 10.24 -18.26 0.60
CA ALA A 174 9.11 -18.37 -0.30
C ALA A 174 8.08 -19.41 0.19
N GLU A 175 8.52 -20.58 0.65
CA GLU A 175 7.61 -21.61 1.19
C GLU A 175 6.84 -21.10 2.41
N ARG A 176 7.52 -20.43 3.35
CA ARG A 176 6.87 -19.83 4.52
C ARG A 176 5.88 -18.74 4.13
N ALA A 177 6.24 -17.89 3.16
CA ALA A 177 5.34 -16.87 2.63
C ALA A 177 4.11 -17.50 1.95
N VAL A 178 4.25 -18.64 1.26
CA VAL A 178 3.12 -19.40 0.73
C VAL A 178 2.23 -19.93 1.84
N TRP A 179 2.80 -20.50 2.90
CA TRP A 179 2.01 -21.05 4.01
C TRP A 179 1.17 -19.98 4.68
N LEU A 180 1.77 -18.81 4.93
CA LEU A 180 1.08 -17.69 5.56
C LEU A 180 0.11 -17.00 4.59
N GLY A 181 0.50 -16.82 3.33
CA GLY A 181 -0.39 -16.29 2.30
C GLY A 181 -1.62 -17.17 2.06
N ASN A 182 -1.51 -18.49 2.23
CA ASN A 182 -2.66 -19.39 2.17
C ASN A 182 -3.67 -19.12 3.30
N ASP A 183 -3.24 -18.68 4.47
CA ASP A 183 -4.13 -18.31 5.57
C ASP A 183 -4.93 -17.03 5.28
N GLU A 184 -4.45 -16.18 4.37
CA GLU A 184 -5.18 -14.99 3.89
C GLU A 184 -6.27 -15.34 2.86
N THR A 185 -6.22 -16.55 2.29
CA THR A 185 -7.16 -17.00 1.25
C THR A 185 -8.17 -18.04 1.73
N HIS A 186 -7.86 -18.75 2.81
CA HIS A 186 -8.69 -19.84 3.31
C HIS A 186 -9.43 -19.44 4.58
N TYR A 187 -10.61 -20.03 4.77
CA TYR A 187 -11.46 -19.76 5.94
C TYR A 187 -10.78 -20.10 7.28
N VAL A 188 -9.95 -21.15 7.30
CA VAL A 188 -9.26 -21.60 8.51
C VAL A 188 -7.81 -21.16 8.45
N ARG A 189 -7.40 -20.29 9.39
CA ARG A 189 -6.01 -19.91 9.59
C ARG A 189 -5.26 -20.97 10.38
N LYS A 190 -4.08 -21.36 9.90
CA LYS A 190 -3.19 -22.33 10.55
C LYS A 190 -2.18 -21.66 11.47
N TRP A 191 -1.67 -20.48 11.10
CA TRP A 191 -0.65 -19.73 11.80
C TRP A 191 -1.27 -18.57 12.59
N LYS A 192 -1.87 -18.88 13.75
CA LYS A 192 -2.66 -17.90 14.53
C LYS A 192 -1.82 -16.79 15.17
N ASP A 193 -0.54 -17.05 15.44
CA ASP A 193 0.39 -16.09 16.05
C ASP A 193 1.21 -15.30 15.01
N LYS A 194 0.71 -15.23 13.78
CA LYS A 194 1.33 -14.56 12.64
C LYS A 194 0.30 -13.68 11.94
N ASP A 195 0.76 -12.60 11.33
CA ASP A 195 -0.11 -11.62 10.67
C ASP A 195 0.41 -11.20 9.29
N ILE A 196 -0.23 -10.19 8.70
CA ILE A 196 0.14 -9.67 7.38
C ILE A 196 1.54 -9.04 7.36
N LYS A 197 2.03 -8.54 8.49
CA LYS A 197 3.38 -7.99 8.62
C LYS A 197 4.40 -9.11 8.50
N ASP A 198 4.15 -10.28 9.10
CA ASP A 198 4.99 -11.46 8.92
C ASP A 198 5.02 -11.92 7.46
N LEU A 199 3.87 -11.91 6.77
CA LEU A 199 3.80 -12.24 5.34
C LEU A 199 4.65 -11.29 4.50
N LYS A 200 4.51 -9.97 4.73
CA LYS A 200 5.30 -8.95 4.04
C LYS A 200 6.80 -9.10 4.31
N ASN A 201 7.19 -9.38 5.55
CA ASN A 201 8.60 -9.62 5.89
C ASN A 201 9.16 -10.84 5.13
N LEU A 202 8.40 -11.92 5.02
CA LEU A 202 8.83 -13.11 4.27
C LEU A 202 8.98 -12.81 2.76
N ILE A 203 8.04 -12.06 2.18
CA ILE A 203 8.14 -11.59 0.79
C ILE A 203 9.38 -10.70 0.61
N ASP A 204 9.66 -9.81 1.57
CA ASP A 204 10.82 -8.93 1.53
C ASP A 204 12.13 -9.70 1.59
N PHE A 205 12.23 -10.71 2.46
CA PHE A 205 13.40 -11.59 2.46
C PHE A 205 13.57 -12.30 1.12
N THR A 206 12.49 -12.85 0.54
CA THR A 206 12.52 -13.45 -0.80
C THR A 206 13.02 -12.46 -1.86
N VAL A 207 12.51 -11.23 -1.87
CA VAL A 207 12.94 -10.14 -2.76
C VAL A 207 14.44 -9.86 -2.60
N TYR A 208 14.93 -9.72 -1.36
CA TYR A 208 16.33 -9.42 -1.11
C TYR A 208 17.26 -10.56 -1.56
N PHE A 209 16.91 -11.81 -1.27
CA PHE A 209 17.71 -12.97 -1.70
C PHE A 209 17.74 -13.13 -3.22
N ILE A 210 16.62 -12.87 -3.92
CA ILE A 210 16.57 -12.89 -5.38
C ILE A 210 17.45 -11.76 -5.95
N SER A 211 17.26 -10.51 -5.50
CA SER A 211 18.06 -9.36 -5.99
C SER A 211 19.55 -9.60 -5.78
N MET A 212 19.95 -10.08 -4.60
CA MET A 212 21.34 -10.42 -4.30
C MET A 212 21.86 -11.52 -5.24
N THR A 213 21.07 -12.55 -5.51
CA THR A 213 21.44 -13.65 -6.41
C THR A 213 21.65 -13.16 -7.84
N LEU A 214 20.75 -12.32 -8.36
CA LEU A 214 20.84 -11.74 -9.70
C LEU A 214 22.06 -10.82 -9.84
N LYS A 215 22.28 -9.91 -8.88
CA LYS A 215 23.48 -9.05 -8.83
C LYS A 215 24.76 -9.89 -8.83
N ALA A 216 24.85 -10.88 -7.94
CA ALA A 216 26.03 -11.73 -7.83
C ALA A 216 26.29 -12.56 -9.09
N LYS A 217 25.23 -12.98 -9.81
CA LYS A 217 25.36 -13.66 -11.11
C LYS A 217 25.93 -12.71 -12.16
N LYS A 218 25.35 -11.51 -12.30
CA LYS A 218 25.81 -10.48 -13.24
C LYS A 218 27.30 -10.18 -13.10
N TYR A 219 27.77 -9.90 -11.87
CA TYR A 219 29.20 -9.62 -11.64
C TYR A 219 30.11 -10.82 -11.93
N ARG A 220 29.65 -12.06 -11.68
CA ARG A 220 30.43 -13.27 -12.03
C ARG A 220 30.60 -13.45 -13.54
N GLU A 221 29.61 -13.02 -14.32
CA GLU A 221 29.63 -13.09 -15.79
C GLU A 221 30.41 -11.93 -16.42
N GLU A 222 30.36 -10.74 -15.83
CA GLU A 222 31.09 -9.55 -16.32
C GLU A 222 32.58 -9.57 -15.95
N MET A 223 32.94 -10.20 -14.82
CA MET A 223 34.31 -10.22 -14.30
C MET A 223 35.00 -11.58 -14.52
N VAL A 224 34.95 -12.10 -15.74
CA VAL A 224 35.68 -13.32 -16.12
C VAL A 224 37.12 -12.94 -16.46
N ARG A 225 38.09 -13.59 -15.80
CA ARG A 225 39.52 -13.54 -16.16
C ARG A 225 39.86 -14.66 -17.13
#